data_AF-A0A1G1WFF8-F1
#
_entry.id   AF-A0A1G1WFF8-F1
#
_cell.length_a   1.000
_cell.length_b   1.000
_cell.length_c   1.000
_cell.angle_alpha   90.00
_cell.angle_beta   90.00
_cell.angle_gamma   90.00
#
_symmetry.space_group_name_H-M   'P 1'
#
loop_
_entity.id
_entity.type
_entity.pdbx_description
1 polymer ?
#
loop_
_entity_poly.entity_id
_entity_poly.type
_entity_poly.pdbx_seq_one_letter_code
_entity_poly.pdbx_strand_id
1 'polypeptide(L)'
;MAVTKKSTKPSAPKKRTTRVSFDFSAWQKNFKKSWQKNPSLYTLGTTFIVVIIALGLLFWFQRSLFLAGNINGRLITTPQFYSKLAKSSGEEVFQSIVQDTLIKQEAAKKGVSVSEKEIKAKLKELEDRLGGPEALKSALAQNNTAITDLREQIVTQVLAEKLLADKIKVTEAEVQKYIKENKQAAVGLTKKQVTQTLRSQKLSQEFGIWFEEIKKKAKIITYF
;
A
#
# COMPACT_ATOMS: atom_id res chain seq x y z
N MET A 1 39.56 69.11 38.46
CA MET A 1 39.07 69.88 37.29
C MET A 1 39.13 68.98 36.07
N ALA A 2 38.00 68.69 35.43
CA ALA A 2 37.98 68.13 34.08
C ALA A 2 36.71 68.62 33.38
N VAL A 3 36.94 69.33 32.28
CA VAL A 3 35.98 70.12 31.52
C VAL A 3 35.11 69.21 30.64
N THR A 4 33.83 69.54 30.59
CA THR A 4 32.79 68.97 29.73
C THR A 4 33.05 69.24 28.24
N LYS A 5 32.91 68.21 27.40
CA LYS A 5 32.62 68.40 25.97
C LYS A 5 31.50 67.45 25.52
N LYS A 6 30.33 68.06 25.34
CA LYS A 6 29.17 67.56 24.62
C LYS A 6 29.52 67.56 23.12
N SER A 7 29.42 66.42 22.43
CA SER A 7 29.51 66.36 20.97
C SER A 7 28.46 65.39 20.43
N THR A 8 27.57 65.96 19.64
CA THR A 8 26.37 65.40 19.01
C THR A 8 26.73 64.39 17.92
N LYS A 9 26.17 63.17 18.01
CA LYS A 9 26.25 62.14 16.96
C LYS A 9 25.18 62.39 15.89
N PRO A 10 25.50 62.31 14.58
CA PRO A 10 24.58 62.66 13.49
C PRO A 10 23.47 61.61 13.31
N SER A 11 22.26 62.09 13.02
CA SER A 11 21.07 61.28 12.74
C SER A 11 21.19 60.52 11.40
N ALA A 12 21.04 59.20 11.44
CA ALA A 12 21.03 58.33 10.26
C ALA A 12 19.84 58.61 9.32
N PRO A 13 20.00 58.46 7.99
CA PRO A 13 18.93 58.74 7.02
C PRO A 13 17.81 57.69 7.11
N LYS A 14 16.55 58.16 7.22
CA LYS A 14 15.35 57.30 7.24
C LYS A 14 15.22 56.56 5.91
N LYS A 15 15.42 55.23 5.93
CA LYS A 15 15.05 54.33 4.82
C LYS A 15 13.54 54.42 4.58
N ARG A 16 13.11 54.98 3.45
CA ARG A 16 11.72 54.90 2.97
C ARG A 16 11.44 53.46 2.55
N THR A 17 10.83 52.68 3.43
CA THR A 17 10.15 51.44 3.05
C THR A 17 8.82 51.81 2.42
N THR A 18 8.78 51.98 1.09
CA THR A 18 7.50 51.98 0.36
C THR A 18 6.90 50.59 0.50
N ARG A 19 5.99 50.42 1.47
CA ARG A 19 5.08 49.28 1.50
C ARG A 19 4.26 49.36 0.20
N VAL A 20 4.51 48.44 -0.72
CA VAL A 20 3.60 48.21 -1.85
C VAL A 20 2.34 47.61 -1.25
N SER A 21 1.37 48.45 -0.90
CA SER A 21 0.05 48.00 -0.45
C SER A 21 -0.77 47.65 -1.68
N PHE A 22 -0.97 46.35 -1.92
CA PHE A 22 -1.92 45.90 -2.93
C PHE A 22 -3.34 46.19 -2.43
N ASP A 23 -4.00 47.15 -3.06
CA ASP A 23 -5.33 47.59 -2.65
C ASP A 23 -6.41 46.69 -3.28
N PHE A 24 -6.73 45.60 -2.58
CA PHE A 24 -7.64 44.55 -3.06
C PHE A 24 -9.07 45.09 -3.36
N SER A 25 -9.50 46.11 -2.63
CA SER A 25 -10.85 46.70 -2.76
C SER A 25 -11.01 47.51 -4.05
N ALA A 26 -9.99 48.31 -4.40
CA ALA A 26 -9.97 49.06 -5.66
C ALA A 26 -9.87 48.11 -6.87
N TRP A 27 -9.06 47.06 -6.77
CA TRP A 27 -8.95 46.01 -7.78
C TRP A 27 -10.29 45.27 -7.99
N GLN A 28 -10.99 44.91 -6.91
CA GLN A 28 -12.29 44.23 -6.97
C GLN A 28 -13.38 45.08 -7.66
N LYS A 29 -13.45 46.39 -7.37
CA LYS A 29 -14.41 47.30 -8.02
C LYS A 29 -14.13 47.47 -9.51
N ASN A 30 -12.87 47.60 -9.90
CA ASN A 30 -12.46 47.74 -11.30
C ASN A 30 -12.62 46.43 -12.09
N PHE A 31 -12.43 45.28 -11.44
CA PHE A 31 -12.69 43.97 -12.01
C PHE A 31 -14.19 43.81 -12.34
N LYS A 32 -15.09 44.13 -11.39
CA LYS A 32 -16.54 44.05 -11.59
C LYS A 32 -17.05 44.93 -12.74
N LYS A 33 -16.53 46.16 -12.84
CA LYS A 33 -16.93 47.12 -13.90
C LYS A 33 -16.43 46.71 -15.29
N SER A 34 -15.28 46.07 -15.36
CA SER A 34 -14.70 45.59 -16.63
C SER A 34 -15.32 44.26 -17.07
N TRP A 35 -15.68 43.38 -16.13
CA TRP A 35 -16.39 42.11 -16.37
C TRP A 35 -17.75 42.28 -17.07
N GLN A 36 -18.45 43.38 -16.79
CA GLN A 36 -19.74 43.73 -17.43
C GLN A 36 -19.63 44.20 -18.89
N LYS A 37 -18.45 44.66 -19.35
CA LYS A 37 -18.31 45.24 -20.70
C LYS A 37 -17.96 44.22 -21.79
N ASN A 38 -17.22 43.15 -21.47
CA ASN A 38 -16.82 42.11 -22.42
C ASN A 38 -16.79 40.71 -21.75
N PRO A 39 -17.96 40.11 -21.46
CA PRO A 39 -18.04 38.93 -20.59
C PRO A 39 -17.22 37.73 -21.08
N SER A 40 -17.11 37.50 -22.40
CA SER A 40 -16.41 36.32 -22.97
C SER A 40 -14.88 36.32 -22.77
N LEU A 41 -14.24 37.48 -22.84
CA LEU A 41 -12.79 37.63 -22.62
C LEU A 41 -12.43 37.46 -21.14
N TYR A 42 -13.29 37.94 -20.24
CA TYR A 42 -13.07 37.80 -18.81
C TYR A 42 -13.38 36.38 -18.31
N THR A 43 -14.41 35.70 -18.84
CA THR A 43 -14.62 34.28 -18.53
C THR A 43 -13.40 33.47 -18.94
N LEU A 44 -12.85 33.70 -20.15
CA LEU A 44 -11.65 33.02 -20.65
C LEU A 44 -10.43 33.25 -19.74
N GLY A 45 -10.19 34.51 -19.35
CA GLY A 45 -9.10 34.87 -18.43
C GLY A 45 -9.27 34.28 -17.04
N THR A 46 -10.48 34.27 -16.48
CA THR A 46 -10.74 33.64 -15.17
C THR A 46 -10.59 32.13 -15.21
N THR A 47 -11.05 31.45 -16.26
CA THR A 47 -10.79 30.01 -16.43
C THR A 47 -9.30 29.72 -16.55
N PHE A 48 -8.54 30.54 -17.27
CA PHE A 48 -7.10 30.37 -17.37
C PHE A 48 -6.40 30.53 -16.01
N ILE A 49 -6.81 31.51 -15.21
CA ILE A 49 -6.30 31.71 -13.84
C ILE A 49 -6.69 30.54 -12.94
N VAL A 50 -7.92 30.05 -13.01
CA VAL A 50 -8.37 28.88 -12.23
C VAL A 50 -7.61 27.61 -12.64
N VAL A 51 -7.34 27.42 -13.94
CA VAL A 51 -6.52 26.30 -14.44
C VAL A 51 -5.08 26.42 -13.95
N ILE A 52 -4.49 27.62 -13.95
CA ILE A 52 -3.14 27.86 -13.40
C ILE A 52 -3.11 27.60 -11.89
N ILE A 53 -4.13 28.03 -11.16
CA ILE A 53 -4.25 27.76 -9.72
C ILE A 53 -4.43 26.26 -9.48
N ALA A 54 -5.26 25.58 -10.27
CA ALA A 54 -5.45 24.14 -10.19
C ALA A 54 -4.15 23.38 -10.49
N LEU A 55 -3.40 23.76 -11.54
CA LEU A 55 -2.09 23.20 -11.86
C LEU A 55 -1.05 23.50 -10.78
N GLY A 56 -1.08 24.70 -10.19
CA GLY A 56 -0.24 25.09 -9.07
C GLY A 56 -0.53 24.28 -7.80
N LEU A 57 -1.81 24.04 -7.52
CA LEU A 57 -2.27 23.18 -6.41
C LEU A 57 -1.93 21.70 -6.66
N LEU A 58 -2.08 21.22 -7.90
CA LEU A 58 -1.72 19.85 -8.30
C LEU A 58 -0.20 19.66 -8.22
N PHE A 59 0.59 20.66 -8.63
CA PHE A 59 2.04 20.67 -8.47
C PHE A 59 2.47 20.76 -6.99
N TRP A 60 1.73 21.52 -6.17
CA TRP A 60 1.98 21.59 -4.73
C TRP A 60 1.65 20.26 -4.04
N PHE A 61 0.56 19.60 -4.45
CA PHE A 61 0.20 18.26 -4.02
C PHE A 61 1.21 17.21 -4.51
N GLN A 62 1.80 17.39 -5.69
CA GLN A 62 2.88 16.57 -6.25
C GLN A 62 4.22 16.72 -5.52
N ARG A 63 4.42 17.69 -4.60
CA ARG A 63 5.68 17.77 -3.85
C ARG A 63 5.97 16.53 -3.01
N SER A 64 4.93 15.82 -2.54
CA SER A 64 5.06 14.52 -1.87
C SER A 64 5.53 13.40 -2.80
N LEU A 65 5.33 13.56 -4.12
CA LEU A 65 5.75 12.60 -5.14
C LEU A 65 7.19 12.79 -5.62
N PHE A 66 7.89 13.88 -5.24
CA PHE A 66 9.27 14.16 -5.66
C PHE A 66 10.30 14.25 -4.52
N LEU A 67 9.87 14.53 -3.27
CA LEU A 67 10.75 14.63 -2.11
C LEU A 67 10.42 13.55 -1.06
N ALA A 68 11.33 12.59 -0.87
CA ALA A 68 11.16 11.50 0.10
C ALA A 68 11.62 11.88 1.52
N GLY A 69 12.56 12.84 1.63
CA GLY A 69 13.06 13.31 2.93
C GLY A 69 14.28 14.21 2.79
N ASN A 70 14.60 14.92 3.87
CA ASN A 70 15.82 15.72 3.99
C ASN A 70 16.66 15.14 5.13
N ILE A 71 17.89 14.72 4.83
CA ILE A 71 18.85 14.25 5.84
C ILE A 71 20.06 15.19 5.77
N ASN A 72 20.30 15.97 6.83
CA ASN A 72 21.43 16.88 6.96
C ASN A 72 21.64 17.81 5.74
N GLY A 73 20.56 18.35 5.16
CA GLY A 73 20.62 19.26 4.03
C GLY A 73 20.71 18.60 2.65
N ARG A 74 20.74 17.26 2.57
CA ARG A 74 20.62 16.53 1.30
C ARG A 74 19.18 16.08 1.10
N LEU A 75 18.58 16.55 0.00
CA LEU A 75 17.26 16.12 -0.43
C LEU A 75 17.36 14.71 -1.04
N ILE A 76 16.65 13.75 -0.45
CA ILE A 76 16.42 12.46 -1.07
C ILE A 76 15.21 12.62 -1.99
N THR A 77 15.44 12.40 -3.28
CA THR A 77 14.36 12.41 -4.27
C THR A 77 13.59 11.09 -4.18
N THR A 78 12.27 11.15 -4.25
CA THR A 78 11.41 9.96 -4.27
C THR A 78 11.76 8.96 -5.37
N PRO A 79 12.19 9.32 -6.61
CA PRO A 79 12.48 8.31 -7.62
C PRO A 79 13.72 7.49 -7.25
N GLN A 80 14.70 8.10 -6.57
CA GLN A 80 15.88 7.39 -6.08
C GLN A 80 15.53 6.46 -4.90
N PHE A 81 14.66 6.90 -4.00
CA PHE A 81 14.17 6.08 -2.90
C PHE A 81 13.32 4.90 -3.40
N TYR A 82 12.31 5.17 -4.25
CA TYR A 82 11.47 4.13 -4.87
C TYR A 82 12.27 3.20 -5.78
N SER A 83 13.24 3.68 -6.56
CA SER A 83 14.07 2.80 -7.38
C SER A 83 14.93 1.86 -6.52
N LYS A 84 15.46 2.34 -5.39
CA LYS A 84 16.20 1.48 -4.45
C LYS A 84 15.30 0.48 -3.76
N LEU A 85 14.09 0.87 -3.34
CA LEU A 85 13.12 -0.02 -2.72
C LEU A 85 12.57 -1.05 -3.72
N ALA A 86 12.31 -0.63 -4.96
CA ALA A 86 11.92 -1.51 -6.05
C ALA A 86 12.99 -2.57 -6.32
N LYS A 87 14.26 -2.15 -6.36
CA LYS A 87 15.40 -3.06 -6.54
C LYS A 87 15.65 -3.99 -5.35
N SER A 88 15.37 -3.57 -4.12
CA SER A 88 15.64 -4.39 -2.93
C SER A 88 14.54 -5.39 -2.63
N SER A 89 13.27 -4.96 -2.71
CA SER A 89 12.13 -5.74 -2.22
C SER A 89 10.87 -5.56 -3.07
N GLY A 90 10.85 -4.60 -4.01
CA GLY A 90 9.66 -4.34 -4.81
C GLY A 90 9.30 -5.47 -5.76
N GLU A 91 10.28 -6.20 -6.31
CA GLU A 91 9.98 -7.37 -7.14
C GLU A 91 9.25 -8.44 -6.33
N GLU A 92 9.72 -8.78 -5.13
CA GLU A 92 9.09 -9.77 -4.26
C GLU A 92 7.68 -9.34 -3.83
N VAL A 93 7.52 -8.08 -3.41
CA VAL A 93 6.23 -7.51 -3.05
C VAL A 93 5.28 -7.51 -4.27
N PHE A 94 5.78 -7.16 -5.45
CA PHE A 94 5.00 -7.19 -6.68
C PHE A 94 4.54 -8.60 -7.02
N GLN A 95 5.43 -9.60 -6.95
CA GLN A 95 5.08 -11.00 -7.20
C GLN A 95 4.03 -11.50 -6.19
N SER A 96 4.12 -11.10 -4.92
CA SER A 96 3.11 -11.40 -3.89
C SER A 96 1.74 -10.80 -4.24
N ILE A 97 1.70 -9.52 -4.63
CA ILE A 97 0.47 -8.84 -5.06
C ILE A 97 -0.12 -9.51 -6.32
N VAL A 98 0.72 -9.87 -7.29
CA VAL A 98 0.30 -10.60 -8.48
C VAL A 98 -0.31 -11.93 -8.08
N GLN A 99 0.33 -12.68 -7.19
CA GLN A 99 -0.18 -13.95 -6.71
C GLN A 99 -1.57 -13.82 -6.09
N ASP A 100 -1.73 -12.90 -5.14
CA ASP A 100 -3.01 -12.64 -4.47
C ASP A 100 -4.10 -12.22 -5.47
N THR A 101 -3.75 -11.36 -6.42
CA THR A 101 -4.67 -10.87 -7.45
C THR A 101 -5.13 -12.01 -8.35
N LEU A 102 -4.22 -12.85 -8.82
CA LEU A 102 -4.56 -13.97 -9.71
C LEU A 102 -5.44 -15.00 -9.01
N ILE A 103 -5.18 -15.31 -7.73
CA ILE A 103 -6.02 -16.21 -6.93
C ILE A 103 -7.43 -15.63 -6.80
N LYS A 104 -7.56 -14.36 -6.41
CA LYS A 104 -8.85 -13.68 -6.26
C LYS A 104 -9.62 -13.63 -7.60
N GLN A 105 -8.93 -13.39 -8.72
CA GLN A 105 -9.54 -13.40 -10.06
C GLN A 105 -10.03 -14.79 -10.47
N GLU A 106 -9.22 -15.84 -10.25
CA GLU A 106 -9.61 -17.20 -10.62
C GLU A 106 -10.75 -17.72 -9.74
N ALA A 107 -10.75 -17.35 -8.45
CA ALA A 107 -11.88 -17.58 -7.55
C ALA A 107 -13.17 -16.95 -8.08
N ALA A 108 -13.11 -15.67 -8.47
CA ALA A 108 -14.27 -14.96 -9.04
C ALA A 108 -14.77 -15.64 -10.33
N LYS A 109 -13.87 -16.04 -11.24
CA LYS A 109 -14.23 -16.74 -12.48
C LYS A 109 -14.94 -18.07 -12.24
N LYS A 110 -14.52 -18.80 -11.19
CA LYS A 110 -15.13 -20.09 -10.82
C LYS A 110 -16.30 -19.97 -9.85
N GLY A 111 -16.71 -18.75 -9.50
CA GLY A 111 -17.80 -18.51 -8.54
C GLY A 111 -17.48 -18.94 -7.11
N VAL A 112 -16.19 -19.08 -6.76
CA VAL A 112 -15.73 -19.46 -5.42
C VAL A 112 -15.65 -18.21 -4.55
N SER A 113 -16.34 -18.23 -3.41
CA SER A 113 -16.31 -17.15 -2.42
C SER A 113 -15.98 -17.66 -1.02
N VAL A 114 -15.49 -16.77 -0.17
CA VAL A 114 -15.23 -17.04 1.24
C VAL A 114 -16.29 -16.35 2.08
N SER A 115 -16.89 -17.09 3.00
CA SER A 115 -17.84 -16.54 3.95
C SER A 115 -17.13 -16.00 5.20
N GLU A 116 -17.76 -15.04 5.87
CA GLU A 116 -17.29 -14.52 7.15
C GLU A 116 -17.09 -15.59 8.22
N LYS A 117 -17.91 -16.66 8.18
CA LYS A 117 -17.80 -17.78 9.12
C LYS A 117 -16.49 -18.54 8.93
N GLU A 118 -16.07 -18.75 7.67
CA GLU A 118 -14.81 -19.43 7.35
C GLU A 118 -13.60 -18.59 7.74
N ILE A 119 -13.65 -17.28 7.51
CA ILE A 119 -12.60 -16.35 7.92
C ILE A 119 -12.44 -16.38 9.45
N LYS A 120 -13.55 -16.27 10.20
CA LYS A 120 -13.54 -16.32 11.66
C LYS A 120 -13.04 -17.66 12.19
N ALA A 121 -13.39 -18.77 11.54
CA ALA A 121 -12.91 -20.10 11.93
C ALA A 121 -11.39 -20.23 11.78
N LYS A 122 -10.84 -19.78 10.64
CA LYS A 122 -9.39 -19.78 10.40
C LYS A 122 -8.64 -18.80 11.30
N LEU A 123 -9.22 -17.63 11.57
CA LEU A 123 -8.66 -16.67 12.52
C LEU A 123 -8.60 -17.26 13.93
N LYS A 124 -9.69 -17.91 14.39
CA LYS A 124 -9.73 -18.59 15.68
C LYS A 124 -8.71 -19.72 15.77
N GLU A 125 -8.57 -20.52 14.71
CA GLU A 125 -7.54 -21.57 14.64
C GLU A 125 -6.13 -20.99 14.79
N LEU A 126 -5.86 -19.84 14.16
CA LEU A 126 -4.58 -19.15 14.30
C LEU A 126 -4.39 -18.56 15.71
N GLU A 127 -5.42 -17.95 16.28
CA GLU A 127 -5.41 -17.47 17.67
C GLU A 127 -5.08 -18.61 18.64
N ASP A 128 -5.77 -19.75 18.52
CA ASP A 128 -5.57 -20.91 19.38
C ASP A 128 -4.13 -21.47 19.24
N ARG A 129 -3.57 -21.48 18.03
CA ARG A 129 -2.19 -21.91 17.77
C ARG A 129 -1.14 -20.96 18.36
N LEU A 130 -1.43 -19.67 18.41
CA LEU A 130 -0.52 -18.65 18.94
C LEU A 130 -0.64 -18.46 20.46
N GLY A 131 -1.63 -19.09 21.11
CA GLY A 131 -1.85 -18.97 22.56
C GLY A 131 -2.85 -17.88 22.95
N GLY A 132 -3.73 -17.48 22.02
CA GLY A 132 -4.87 -16.60 22.26
C GLY A 132 -4.82 -15.26 21.51
N PRO A 133 -5.89 -14.44 21.63
CA PRO A 133 -6.03 -13.19 20.89
C PRO A 133 -4.98 -12.14 21.25
N GLU A 134 -4.53 -12.10 22.51
CA GLU A 134 -3.47 -11.17 22.94
C GLU A 134 -2.11 -11.52 22.33
N ALA A 135 -1.81 -12.82 22.21
CA ALA A 135 -0.58 -13.29 21.56
C ALA A 135 -0.59 -12.96 20.06
N LEU A 136 -1.73 -13.17 19.39
CA LEU A 136 -1.91 -12.76 18.00
C LEU A 136 -1.73 -11.25 17.82
N LYS A 137 -2.35 -10.44 18.68
CA LYS A 137 -2.24 -8.97 18.63
C LYS A 137 -0.80 -8.50 18.84
N SER A 138 -0.09 -9.11 19.79
CA SER A 138 1.33 -8.84 20.03
C SER A 138 2.19 -9.20 18.81
N ALA A 139 1.96 -10.37 18.21
CA ALA A 139 2.67 -10.81 17.00
C ALA A 139 2.42 -9.88 15.81
N LEU A 140 1.19 -9.42 15.60
CA LEU A 140 0.85 -8.45 14.57
C LEU A 140 1.53 -7.10 14.78
N ALA A 141 1.54 -6.61 16.03
CA ALA A 141 2.22 -5.35 16.37
C ALA A 141 3.74 -5.44 16.16
N GLN A 142 4.36 -6.56 16.53
CA GLN A 142 5.80 -6.79 16.32
C GLN A 142 6.17 -6.80 14.83
N ASN A 143 5.30 -7.34 13.98
CA ASN A 143 5.49 -7.40 12.53
C ASN A 143 4.94 -6.16 11.79
N ASN A 144 4.50 -5.11 12.49
CA ASN A 144 3.85 -3.93 11.91
C ASN A 144 2.74 -4.26 10.91
N THR A 145 1.99 -5.34 11.16
CA THR A 145 0.95 -5.86 10.27
C THR A 145 -0.43 -5.58 10.85
N ALA A 146 -1.36 -5.10 10.03
CA ALA A 146 -2.73 -4.85 10.49
C ALA A 146 -3.55 -6.15 10.50
N ILE A 147 -4.58 -6.19 11.37
CA ILE A 147 -5.54 -7.31 11.40
C ILE A 147 -6.30 -7.46 10.07
N THR A 148 -6.47 -6.36 9.34
CA THR A 148 -7.06 -6.35 7.99
C THR A 148 -6.19 -7.10 7.00
N ASP A 149 -4.88 -6.92 7.06
CA ASP A 149 -3.94 -7.56 6.14
C ASP A 149 -3.88 -9.07 6.41
N LEU A 150 -3.84 -9.45 7.69
CA LEU A 150 -3.95 -10.85 8.09
C LEU A 150 -5.26 -11.48 7.58
N ARG A 151 -6.37 -10.74 7.69
CA ARG A 151 -7.66 -11.20 7.17
C ARG A 151 -7.62 -11.39 5.65
N GLU A 152 -6.99 -10.49 4.91
CA GLU A 152 -6.82 -10.64 3.46
C GLU A 152 -5.99 -11.87 3.11
N GLN A 153 -4.90 -12.12 3.84
CA GLN A 153 -4.08 -13.32 3.68
C GLN A 153 -4.89 -14.59 3.92
N ILE A 154 -5.71 -14.63 4.98
CA ILE A 154 -6.61 -15.74 5.26
C ILE A 154 -7.61 -15.94 4.12
N VAL A 155 -8.19 -14.86 3.58
CA VAL A 155 -9.11 -14.95 2.44
C VAL A 155 -8.41 -15.57 1.24
N THR A 156 -7.24 -15.09 0.86
CA THR A 156 -6.49 -15.64 -0.27
C THR A 156 -6.14 -17.10 -0.05
N GLN A 157 -5.71 -17.47 1.15
CA GLN A 157 -5.40 -18.86 1.50
C GLN A 157 -6.63 -19.76 1.37
N VAL A 158 -7.77 -19.35 1.92
CA VAL A 158 -9.02 -20.13 1.85
C VAL A 158 -9.51 -20.25 0.41
N LEU A 159 -9.39 -19.20 -0.39
CA LEU A 159 -9.71 -19.25 -1.82
C LEU A 159 -8.84 -20.27 -2.56
N ALA A 160 -7.52 -20.26 -2.34
CA ALA A 160 -6.61 -21.21 -2.94
C ALA A 160 -6.94 -22.66 -2.52
N GLU A 161 -7.18 -22.90 -1.24
CA GLU A 161 -7.61 -24.22 -0.71
C GLU A 161 -8.90 -24.71 -1.37
N LYS A 162 -9.88 -23.81 -1.57
CA LYS A 162 -11.16 -24.13 -2.21
C LYS A 162 -11.01 -24.41 -3.71
N LEU A 163 -10.23 -23.60 -4.41
CA LEU A 163 -9.97 -23.75 -5.85
C LEU A 163 -9.28 -25.08 -6.19
N LEU A 164 -8.53 -25.63 -5.25
CA LEU A 164 -7.79 -26.88 -5.39
C LEU A 164 -8.42 -28.05 -4.62
N ALA A 165 -9.59 -27.86 -4.00
CA ALA A 165 -10.23 -28.85 -3.14
C ALA A 165 -10.40 -30.22 -3.82
N ASP A 166 -10.74 -30.22 -5.11
CA ASP A 166 -10.91 -31.45 -5.90
C ASP A 166 -9.58 -32.18 -6.15
N LYS A 167 -8.49 -31.42 -6.32
CA LYS A 167 -7.15 -31.97 -6.61
C LYS A 167 -6.43 -32.47 -5.36
N ILE A 168 -6.77 -31.94 -4.18
CA ILE A 168 -6.12 -32.27 -2.91
C ILE A 168 -6.86 -33.37 -2.13
N LYS A 169 -7.87 -34.02 -2.72
CA LYS A 169 -8.60 -35.10 -2.07
C LYS A 169 -7.65 -36.28 -1.81
N VAL A 170 -7.61 -36.72 -0.55
CA VAL A 170 -6.78 -37.85 -0.10
C VAL A 170 -7.65 -39.09 0.03
N THR A 171 -7.19 -40.20 -0.53
CA THR A 171 -7.87 -41.50 -0.45
C THR A 171 -7.31 -42.34 0.69
N GLU A 172 -8.11 -43.29 1.21
CA GLU A 172 -7.65 -44.21 2.26
C GLU A 172 -6.45 -45.06 1.79
N ALA A 173 -6.40 -45.41 0.50
CA ALA A 173 -5.28 -46.13 -0.08
C ALA A 173 -3.95 -45.34 0.03
N GLU A 174 -4.00 -44.03 -0.20
CA GLU A 174 -2.84 -43.14 -0.06
C GLU A 174 -2.41 -43.00 1.41
N VAL A 175 -3.36 -42.93 2.34
CA VAL A 175 -3.08 -42.93 3.78
C VAL A 175 -2.37 -44.22 4.19
N GLN A 176 -2.89 -45.38 3.77
CA GLN A 176 -2.28 -46.67 4.07
C GLN A 176 -0.89 -46.81 3.45
N LYS A 177 -0.72 -46.36 2.20
CA LYS A 177 0.57 -46.34 1.51
C LYS A 177 1.57 -45.48 2.27
N TYR A 178 1.18 -44.27 2.67
CA TYR A 178 2.04 -43.37 3.44
C TYR A 178 2.48 -43.99 4.77
N ILE A 179 1.57 -44.60 5.53
CA ILE A 179 1.90 -45.28 6.80
C ILE A 179 2.87 -46.45 6.57
N LYS A 180 2.68 -47.22 5.50
CA LYS A 180 3.55 -48.36 5.15
C LYS A 180 4.95 -47.93 4.73
N GLU A 181 5.07 -46.86 3.96
CA GLU A 181 6.34 -46.35 3.41
C GLU A 181 7.10 -45.50 4.43
N ASN A 182 6.39 -44.74 5.27
CA ASN A 182 6.95 -43.78 6.21
C ASN A 182 6.77 -44.24 7.66
N LYS A 183 7.01 -45.53 7.94
CA LYS A 183 6.71 -46.15 9.25
C LYS A 183 7.24 -45.36 10.44
N GLN A 184 8.46 -44.83 10.35
CA GLN A 184 9.08 -44.01 11.41
C GLN A 184 8.40 -42.65 11.58
N ALA A 185 8.07 -41.96 10.49
CA ALA A 185 7.39 -40.67 10.54
C ALA A 185 5.89 -40.78 10.87
N ALA A 186 5.30 -41.96 10.64
CA ALA A 186 3.91 -42.27 10.97
C ALA A 186 3.71 -42.75 12.41
N VAL A 187 4.78 -43.03 13.18
CA VAL A 187 4.66 -43.45 14.58
C VAL A 187 3.98 -42.36 15.39
N GLY A 188 2.90 -42.72 16.10
CA GLY A 188 2.15 -41.79 16.95
C GLY A 188 1.20 -40.85 16.20
N LEU A 189 1.18 -40.88 14.87
CA LEU A 189 0.21 -40.09 14.09
C LEU A 189 -1.12 -40.84 13.96
N THR A 190 -2.20 -40.13 14.24
CA THR A 190 -3.55 -40.58 13.92
C THR A 190 -3.80 -40.55 12.41
N LYS A 191 -4.74 -41.37 11.92
CA LYS A 191 -5.16 -41.33 10.50
C LYS A 191 -5.54 -39.93 10.03
N LYS A 192 -6.17 -39.12 10.89
CA LYS A 192 -6.53 -37.73 10.60
C LYS A 192 -5.29 -36.86 10.37
N GLN A 193 -4.26 -37.00 11.20
CA GLN A 193 -3.01 -36.26 11.04
C GLN A 193 -2.28 -36.67 9.76
N VAL A 194 -2.19 -37.97 9.46
CA VAL A 194 -1.61 -38.45 8.19
C VAL A 194 -2.37 -37.88 6.98
N THR A 195 -3.71 -37.88 7.05
CA THR A 195 -4.55 -37.31 5.99
C THR A 195 -4.28 -35.81 5.81
N GLN A 196 -4.15 -35.06 6.91
CA GLN A 196 -3.85 -33.63 6.87
C GLN A 196 -2.45 -33.35 6.29
N THR A 197 -1.44 -34.16 6.66
CA THR A 197 -0.10 -34.08 6.10
C THR A 197 -0.12 -34.32 4.59
N LEU A 198 -0.76 -35.39 4.13
CA LEU A 198 -0.90 -35.71 2.71
C LEU A 198 -1.67 -34.62 1.96
N ARG A 199 -2.73 -34.08 2.55
CA ARG A 199 -3.51 -32.97 1.99
C ARG A 199 -2.63 -31.73 1.82
N SER A 200 -1.82 -31.39 2.83
CA SER A 200 -0.91 -30.25 2.79
C SER A 200 0.18 -30.45 1.72
N GLN A 201 0.70 -31.66 1.57
CA GLN A 201 1.68 -31.99 0.53
C GLN A 201 1.08 -31.85 -0.87
N LYS A 202 -0.09 -32.46 -1.10
CA LYS A 202 -0.81 -32.32 -2.37
C LYS A 202 -1.16 -30.87 -2.66
N LEU A 203 -1.64 -30.12 -1.67
CA LEU A 203 -1.96 -28.70 -1.84
C LEU A 203 -0.72 -27.92 -2.29
N SER A 204 0.42 -28.10 -1.64
CA SER A 204 1.66 -27.41 -2.03
C SER A 204 2.08 -27.74 -3.47
N GLN A 205 2.02 -29.02 -3.86
CA GLN A 205 2.37 -29.47 -5.22
C GLN A 205 1.40 -28.93 -6.28
N GLU A 206 0.10 -29.13 -6.06
CA GLU A 206 -0.95 -28.72 -6.99
C GLU A 206 -1.06 -27.21 -7.09
N PHE A 207 -0.81 -26.48 -5.99
CA PHE A 207 -0.77 -25.03 -5.99
C PHE A 207 0.35 -24.50 -6.86
N GLY A 208 1.58 -25.05 -6.75
CA GLY A 208 2.69 -24.63 -7.61
C GLY A 208 2.38 -24.82 -9.10
N ILE A 209 1.84 -25.98 -9.47
CA ILE A 209 1.48 -26.28 -10.87
C ILE A 209 0.36 -25.35 -11.36
N TRP A 210 -0.73 -25.26 -10.60
CA TRP A 210 -1.88 -24.44 -10.94
C TRP A 210 -1.56 -22.95 -11.00
N PHE A 211 -0.75 -22.45 -10.07
CA PHE A 211 -0.36 -21.05 -10.01
C PHE A 211 0.47 -20.66 -11.25
N GLU A 212 1.41 -21.51 -11.65
CA GLU A 212 2.19 -21.29 -12.87
C GLU A 212 1.30 -21.30 -14.13
N GLU A 213 0.28 -22.14 -14.19
CA GLU A 213 -0.68 -22.14 -15.30
C GLU A 213 -1.48 -20.84 -15.39
N ILE A 214 -2.02 -20.35 -14.27
CA ILE A 214 -2.79 -19.10 -14.28
C ILE A 214 -1.89 -17.88 -14.51
N LYS A 215 -0.64 -17.92 -14.01
CA LYS A 215 0.36 -16.87 -14.22
C LYS A 215 0.75 -16.77 -15.69
N LYS A 216 0.97 -17.90 -16.39
CA LYS A 216 1.25 -17.92 -17.84
C LYS A 216 0.09 -17.38 -18.69
N LYS A 217 -1.15 -17.58 -18.23
CA LYS A 217 -2.36 -17.05 -18.90
C LYS A 217 -2.59 -15.57 -18.60
N ALA A 218 -1.96 -15.03 -17.57
CA ALA A 218 -2.12 -13.64 -17.16
C ALA A 218 -1.22 -12.71 -17.98
N LYS A 219 -1.77 -11.55 -18.37
CA LYS A 219 -0.99 -10.47 -18.97
C LYS A 219 -0.44 -9.58 -17.86
N ILE A 220 0.83 -9.77 -17.52
CA ILE A 220 1.52 -8.99 -16.47
C ILE A 220 2.44 -7.98 -17.16
N ILE A 221 2.22 -6.68 -16.94
CA ILE A 221 3.07 -5.59 -17.43
C ILE A 221 3.63 -4.85 -16.21
N THR A 222 4.94 -4.68 -16.16
CA THR A 222 5.65 -3.92 -15.12
C THR A 222 6.11 -2.56 -15.68
N TYR A 223 6.16 -1.55 -14.81
CA TYR A 223 6.48 -0.15 -15.17
C TYR A 223 7.62 0.44 -14.32
N PHE A 224 8.37 -0.39 -13.61
CA PHE A 224 9.45 0.01 -12.69
C PHE A 224 10.78 -0.65 -13.07
#